data_AF-A0A1T2L177-F1
#
_entry.id   AF-A0A1T2L177-F1
#
_cell.length_a   1.000
_cell.length_b   1.000
_cell.length_c   1.000
_cell.angle_alpha   90.00
_cell.angle_beta   90.00
_cell.angle_gamma   90.00
#
_symmetry.space_group_name_H-M   'P 1'
#
loop_
_entity.id
_entity.type
_entity.pdbx_description
1 polymer ?
#
loop_
_entity_poly.entity_id
_entity_poly.type
_entity_poly.pdbx_seq_one_letter_code
_entity_poly.pdbx_strand_id
1 'polypeptide(L)'
;MLDGVAVKQWILLTQQNKSKDLITYCSKKKKETLDKGISYIDSNEFKVKIETAESFPDAKLYAQNLYLKTIDIPLREVSDTDKAAWKGTNSVFSDNVERKSNSIIDGDSRDFQDRVVTKYIQINKFLDQLRDDHPDLHNKIEDSARAQLESMQDESILENDIDKEFIKRIVISNKNSFEKYSNFFSYKNTQSLSFGICRNGLLSATWIL
;
A
#
# COMPACT_ATOMS: atom_id res chain seq x y z
N MET A 1 42.35 9.75 -7.53
CA MET A 1 41.75 9.78 -8.88
C MET A 1 40.63 8.76 -8.87
N LEU A 2 39.49 9.02 -9.52
CA LEU A 2 38.46 7.99 -9.69
C LEU A 2 39.02 6.96 -10.69
N ASP A 3 39.20 5.72 -10.26
CA ASP A 3 39.90 4.63 -10.97
C ASP A 3 39.29 4.29 -12.34
N GLY A 4 39.51 5.13 -13.36
CA GLY A 4 38.99 4.93 -14.72
C GLY A 4 37.49 5.21 -14.89
N VAL A 5 36.80 5.71 -13.86
CA VAL A 5 35.36 6.03 -13.93
C VAL A 5 35.17 7.43 -14.50
N ALA A 6 34.69 7.50 -15.74
CA ALA A 6 34.31 8.76 -16.38
C ALA A 6 32.89 9.19 -15.96
N VAL A 7 32.73 10.47 -15.64
CA VAL A 7 31.45 11.08 -15.27
C VAL A 7 30.60 11.26 -16.53
N LYS A 8 29.49 10.54 -16.59
CA LYS A 8 28.55 10.56 -17.72
C LYS A 8 27.36 11.50 -17.55
N GLN A 9 27.05 11.91 -16.32
CA GLN A 9 25.88 12.75 -16.08
C GLN A 9 26.02 13.65 -14.86
N TRP A 10 25.49 14.87 -14.99
CA TRP A 10 25.18 15.76 -13.88
C TRP A 10 23.68 15.93 -13.77
N ILE A 11 23.17 15.85 -12.54
CA ILE A 11 21.75 15.99 -12.24
C ILE A 11 21.56 17.25 -11.42
N LEU A 12 20.75 18.18 -11.93
CA LEU A 12 20.25 19.33 -11.20
C LEU A 12 18.91 18.94 -10.57
N LEU A 13 18.89 18.85 -9.24
CA LEU A 13 17.68 18.60 -8.46
C LEU A 13 16.97 19.93 -8.16
N THR A 14 15.68 20.03 -8.50
CA THR A 14 14.84 21.22 -8.23
C THR A 14 13.44 20.83 -7.75
N GLN A 15 12.79 21.70 -6.98
CA GLN A 15 11.46 21.48 -6.41
C GLN A 15 10.34 21.59 -7.45
N GLN A 16 10.46 22.48 -8.42
CA GLN A 16 9.47 22.67 -9.48
C GLN A 16 10.14 22.90 -10.83
N ASN A 17 9.32 22.68 -11.87
CA ASN A 17 9.60 22.38 -13.28
C ASN A 17 10.80 23.06 -13.98
N LYS A 18 11.17 22.42 -15.08
CA LYS A 18 12.06 22.80 -16.18
C LYS A 18 11.60 24.08 -16.87
N SER A 19 11.77 25.24 -16.25
CA SER A 19 11.61 26.52 -16.96
C SER A 19 12.53 26.54 -18.18
N LYS A 20 12.12 27.25 -19.24
CA LYS A 20 12.94 27.41 -20.46
C LYS A 20 14.36 27.87 -20.10
N ASP A 21 14.47 28.75 -19.12
CA ASP A 21 15.73 29.28 -18.61
C ASP A 21 16.61 28.22 -17.96
N LEU A 22 16.03 27.29 -17.18
CA LEU A 22 16.77 26.17 -16.58
C LEU A 22 17.28 25.20 -17.64
N ILE A 23 16.48 24.90 -18.66
CA ILE A 23 16.90 24.04 -19.78
C ILE A 23 18.04 24.71 -20.55
N THR A 24 17.93 26.01 -20.83
CA THR A 24 18.98 26.80 -21.47
C THR A 24 20.24 26.83 -20.61
N TYR A 25 20.12 26.99 -19.30
CA TYR A 25 21.24 26.98 -18.36
C TYR A 25 21.96 25.64 -18.34
N CYS A 26 21.23 24.53 -18.22
CA CYS A 26 21.80 23.17 -18.26
C CYS A 26 22.49 22.88 -19.60
N SER A 27 21.91 23.32 -20.72
CA SER A 27 22.50 23.17 -22.05
C SER A 27 23.80 23.98 -22.19
N LYS A 28 23.81 25.22 -21.68
CA LYS A 28 25.00 26.07 -21.63
C LYS A 28 26.09 25.43 -20.77
N LYS A 29 25.74 24.92 -19.58
CA LYS A 29 26.69 24.25 -18.69
C LYS A 29 27.25 22.97 -19.28
N LYS A 30 26.44 22.18 -20.00
CA LYS A 30 26.94 21.02 -20.75
C LYS A 30 28.05 21.44 -21.71
N LYS A 31 27.80 22.48 -22.51
CA LYS A 31 28.76 22.97 -23.50
C LYS A 31 30.04 23.49 -22.84
N GLU A 32 29.92 24.38 -21.85
CA GLU A 32 31.07 24.92 -21.10
C GLU A 32 31.94 23.83 -20.48
N THR A 33 31.33 22.76 -19.98
CA THR A 33 32.04 21.66 -19.35
C THR A 33 32.79 20.79 -20.37
N LEU A 34 32.19 20.54 -21.54
CA LEU A 34 32.87 19.83 -22.63
C LEU A 34 34.02 20.65 -23.22
N ASP A 35 33.84 21.96 -23.38
CA ASP A 35 34.84 22.88 -23.90
C ASP A 35 36.09 22.95 -23.01
N LYS A 36 35.97 22.63 -21.70
CA LYS A 36 37.08 22.58 -20.75
C LYS A 36 37.97 21.34 -20.88
N GLY A 37 37.59 20.35 -21.69
CA GLY A 37 38.40 19.16 -21.93
C GLY A 37 38.75 18.38 -20.65
N ILE A 38 37.81 18.30 -19.71
CA ILE A 38 38.05 17.72 -18.39
C ILE A 38 38.23 16.20 -18.54
N SER A 39 39.39 15.69 -18.11
CA SER A 39 39.83 14.31 -18.35
C SER A 39 38.93 13.22 -17.74
N TYR A 40 38.19 13.54 -16.68
CA TYR A 40 37.30 12.60 -16.01
C TYR A 40 35.84 12.68 -16.50
N ILE A 41 35.55 13.45 -17.54
CA ILE A 41 34.21 13.56 -18.13
C ILE A 41 34.16 12.76 -19.43
N ASP A 42 33.11 11.96 -19.58
CA ASP A 42 32.86 11.22 -20.81
C ASP A 42 32.30 12.17 -21.88
N SER A 43 33.19 12.73 -22.72
CA SER A 43 32.81 13.72 -23.73
C SER A 43 31.75 13.23 -24.73
N ASN A 44 31.63 11.91 -24.93
CA ASN A 44 30.70 11.32 -25.88
C ASN A 44 29.30 11.14 -25.28
N GLU A 45 29.22 10.78 -24.00
CA GLU A 45 27.95 10.45 -23.34
C GLU A 45 27.47 11.50 -22.33
N PHE A 46 28.25 12.56 -22.08
CA PHE A 46 27.94 13.53 -21.02
C PHE A 46 26.59 14.23 -21.19
N LYS A 47 25.77 14.19 -20.13
CA LYS A 47 24.45 14.82 -20.07
C LYS A 47 24.30 15.66 -18.81
N VAL A 48 23.63 16.81 -18.94
CA VAL A 48 23.15 17.60 -17.81
C VAL A 48 21.64 17.49 -17.79
N LYS A 49 21.08 16.85 -16.76
CA LYS A 49 19.65 16.60 -16.61
C LYS A 49 19.07 17.45 -15.48
N ILE A 50 17.81 17.80 -15.63
CA ILE A 50 17.01 18.39 -14.56
C ILE A 50 16.06 17.30 -14.10
N GLU A 51 16.22 16.88 -12.85
CA GLU A 51 15.33 15.92 -12.21
C GLU A 51 14.59 16.62 -11.07
N THR A 52 13.39 16.14 -10.77
CA THR A 52 12.58 16.65 -9.66
C THR A 52 12.40 15.55 -8.63
N ALA A 53 11.79 15.86 -7.49
CA ALA A 53 11.43 14.85 -6.51
C ALA A 53 10.52 13.75 -7.10
N GLU A 54 9.73 14.06 -8.14
CA GLU A 54 8.91 13.06 -8.85
C GLU A 54 9.74 12.02 -9.59
N SER A 55 10.98 12.35 -9.97
CA SER A 55 11.90 11.42 -10.62
C SER A 55 12.43 10.34 -9.66
N PHE A 56 12.21 10.52 -8.36
CA PHE A 56 12.68 9.62 -7.29
C PHE A 56 11.57 9.42 -6.25
N PRO A 57 10.47 8.71 -6.59
CA PRO A 57 9.30 8.58 -5.72
C PRO A 57 9.66 8.00 -4.34
N ASP A 58 10.52 7.00 -4.28
CA ASP A 58 10.92 6.37 -3.01
C ASP A 58 11.78 7.31 -2.15
N ALA A 59 12.71 8.04 -2.76
CA ALA A 59 13.56 9.01 -2.05
C ALA A 59 12.77 10.25 -1.60
N LYS A 60 11.76 10.67 -2.37
CA LYS A 60 10.83 11.75 -2.01
C LYS A 60 10.04 11.37 -0.75
N LEU A 61 9.47 10.17 -0.73
CA LEU A 61 8.75 9.64 0.43
C LEU A 61 9.68 9.51 1.66
N TYR A 62 10.93 9.08 1.45
CA TYR A 62 11.94 9.01 2.50
C TYR A 62 12.27 10.39 3.09
N ALA A 63 12.54 11.39 2.24
CA ALA A 63 12.87 12.75 2.64
C ALA A 63 11.69 13.51 3.28
N GLN A 64 10.45 13.12 2.97
CA GLN A 64 9.24 13.66 3.60
C GLN A 64 8.97 13.12 5.01
N ASN A 65 9.93 12.44 5.63
CA ASN A 65 9.79 11.84 6.97
C ASN A 65 8.69 10.77 7.09
N LEU A 66 8.12 10.27 5.99
CA LEU A 66 7.13 9.18 6.02
C LEU A 66 7.76 7.82 6.35
N TYR A 67 9.09 7.67 6.22
CA TYR A 67 9.82 6.43 6.50
C TYR A 67 10.57 6.40 7.85
N LEU A 68 10.71 7.52 8.57
CA LEU A 68 11.54 7.58 9.78
C LEU A 68 10.79 7.24 11.07
N LYS A 69 9.46 7.10 11.02
CA LYS A 69 8.68 6.47 12.08
C LYS A 69 7.78 5.43 11.45
N THR A 70 8.05 4.17 11.76
CA THR A 70 7.10 3.07 11.58
C THR A 70 5.72 3.53 12.06
N ILE A 71 4.72 3.54 11.17
CA ILE A 71 3.36 3.93 11.53
C ILE A 71 2.80 2.86 12.48
N ASP A 72 2.69 3.24 13.75
CA ASP A 72 2.18 2.38 14.82
C ASP A 72 0.88 2.97 15.39
N ILE A 73 -0.19 2.90 14.59
CA ILE A 73 -1.55 3.19 15.06
C ILE A 73 -1.97 2.07 16.02
N PRO A 74 -2.29 2.36 17.28
CA PRO A 74 -2.71 1.34 18.23
C PRO A 74 -4.08 0.75 17.83
N LEU A 75 -4.13 -0.58 17.71
CA LEU A 75 -5.40 -1.29 17.55
C LEU A 75 -6.25 -1.09 18.79
N ARG A 76 -7.38 -0.40 18.64
CA ARG A 76 -8.31 -0.16 19.74
C ARG A 76 -8.94 -1.47 20.21
N GLU A 77 -9.19 -1.56 21.51
CA GLU A 77 -10.04 -2.63 22.04
C GLU A 77 -11.47 -2.46 21.51
N VAL A 78 -12.14 -3.59 21.31
CA VAL A 78 -13.51 -3.66 20.84
C VAL A 78 -14.36 -4.16 21.99
N SER A 79 -15.22 -3.29 22.50
CA SER A 79 -16.15 -3.64 23.57
C SER A 79 -17.36 -4.42 23.04
N ASP A 80 -18.09 -5.10 23.92
CA ASP A 80 -19.34 -5.77 23.54
C ASP A 80 -20.40 -4.78 23.04
N THR A 81 -20.36 -3.53 23.55
CA THR A 81 -21.21 -2.45 23.05
C THR A 81 -20.87 -2.07 21.61
N ASP A 82 -19.58 -2.00 21.25
CA ASP A 82 -19.15 -1.76 19.87
C ASP A 82 -19.66 -2.88 18.95
N LYS A 83 -19.57 -4.14 19.39
CA LYS A 83 -20.04 -5.31 18.62
C LYS A 83 -21.55 -5.27 18.43
N ALA A 84 -22.32 -4.96 19.47
CA ALA A 84 -23.77 -4.85 19.38
C ALA A 84 -24.21 -3.74 18.43
N ALA A 85 -23.59 -2.56 18.53
CA ALA A 85 -23.85 -1.44 17.62
C ALA A 85 -23.48 -1.78 16.17
N TRP A 86 -22.37 -2.49 15.97
CA TRP A 86 -21.93 -2.94 14.66
C TRP A 86 -22.91 -3.97 14.05
N LYS A 87 -23.35 -4.97 14.83
CA LYS A 87 -24.33 -5.97 14.37
C LYS A 87 -25.65 -5.33 13.98
N GLY A 88 -26.11 -4.34 14.74
CA GLY A 88 -27.34 -3.60 14.44
C GLY A 88 -27.27 -2.78 13.15
N THR A 89 -26.07 -2.33 12.77
CA THR A 89 -25.85 -1.54 11.54
C THR A 89 -25.42 -2.37 10.34
N ASN A 90 -24.92 -3.60 10.56
CA ASN A 90 -24.36 -4.48 9.53
C ASN A 90 -25.02 -5.87 9.54
N SER A 91 -26.35 -5.93 9.71
CA SER A 91 -27.10 -7.18 9.89
C SER A 91 -26.82 -8.21 8.78
N VAL A 92 -26.91 -7.79 7.51
CA VAL A 92 -26.65 -8.67 6.35
C VAL A 92 -25.25 -9.29 6.40
N PHE A 93 -24.24 -8.51 6.77
CA PHE A 93 -22.88 -9.01 6.86
C PHE A 93 -22.69 -9.90 8.10
N SER A 94 -23.31 -9.56 9.23
CA SER A 94 -23.32 -10.40 10.43
C SER A 94 -23.95 -11.78 10.14
N ASP A 95 -25.07 -11.82 9.43
CA ASP A 95 -25.78 -13.06 9.07
C ASP A 95 -24.93 -13.94 8.15
N ASN A 96 -24.20 -13.32 7.21
CA ASN A 96 -23.27 -14.03 6.33
C ASN A 96 -22.08 -14.63 7.09
N VAL A 97 -21.51 -13.88 8.05
CA VAL A 97 -20.46 -14.38 8.94
C VAL A 97 -20.96 -15.59 9.72
N GLU A 98 -22.15 -15.53 10.31
CA GLU A 98 -22.75 -16.67 11.03
C GLU A 98 -22.94 -17.89 10.14
N ARG A 99 -23.65 -17.72 9.01
CA ARG A 99 -23.98 -18.79 8.05
C ARG A 99 -22.72 -19.55 7.59
N LYS A 100 -21.69 -18.82 7.20
CA LYS A 100 -20.46 -19.44 6.67
C LYS A 100 -19.54 -19.97 7.76
N SER A 101 -19.50 -19.34 8.92
CA SER A 101 -18.75 -19.88 10.07
C SER A 101 -19.29 -21.27 10.44
N ASN A 102 -20.61 -21.44 10.45
CA ASN A 102 -21.26 -22.73 10.67
C ASN A 102 -21.03 -23.74 9.55
N SER A 103 -20.76 -23.28 8.32
CA SER A 103 -20.46 -24.17 7.19
C SER A 103 -19.00 -24.63 7.13
N ILE A 104 -18.08 -23.89 7.77
CA ILE A 104 -16.62 -24.14 7.69
C ILE A 104 -16.11 -24.87 8.93
N ILE A 105 -16.71 -24.57 10.08
CA ILE A 105 -16.30 -25.08 11.40
C ILE A 105 -17.31 -26.14 11.85
N ASP A 106 -16.81 -27.34 12.07
CA ASP A 106 -17.58 -28.41 12.69
C ASP A 106 -17.73 -28.11 14.19
N GLY A 107 -18.96 -27.85 14.64
CA GLY A 107 -19.28 -27.56 16.04
C GLY A 107 -19.58 -26.09 16.33
N ASP A 108 -19.26 -25.63 17.53
CA ASP A 108 -19.58 -24.27 17.97
C ASP A 108 -18.66 -23.23 17.31
N SER A 109 -19.25 -22.41 16.43
CA SER A 109 -18.51 -21.38 15.68
C SER A 109 -18.54 -19.99 16.33
N ARG A 110 -19.19 -19.82 17.50
CA ARG A 110 -19.39 -18.51 18.16
C ARG A 110 -18.08 -17.77 18.44
N ASP A 111 -17.06 -18.47 18.93
CA ASP A 111 -15.74 -17.87 19.19
C ASP A 111 -15.03 -17.41 17.92
N PHE A 112 -15.29 -18.07 16.79
CA PHE A 112 -14.74 -17.67 15.50
C PHE A 112 -15.49 -16.44 14.96
N GLN A 113 -16.82 -16.45 15.01
CA GLN A 113 -17.64 -15.30 14.63
C GLN A 113 -17.24 -14.05 15.43
N ASP A 114 -17.08 -14.17 16.74
CA ASP A 114 -16.67 -13.05 17.60
C ASP A 114 -15.29 -12.49 17.22
N ARG A 115 -14.35 -13.37 16.88
CA ARG A 115 -13.02 -12.97 16.39
C ARG A 115 -13.08 -12.24 15.05
N VAL A 116 -13.90 -12.70 14.11
CA VAL A 116 -14.08 -12.05 12.80
C VAL A 116 -14.68 -10.65 12.98
N VAL A 117 -15.76 -10.53 13.76
CA VAL A 117 -16.41 -9.23 14.04
C VAL A 117 -15.45 -8.27 14.76
N THR A 118 -14.72 -8.76 15.76
CA THR A 118 -13.72 -7.97 16.49
C THR A 118 -12.66 -7.43 15.53
N LYS A 119 -12.09 -8.30 14.69
CA LYS A 119 -11.07 -7.90 13.72
C LYS A 119 -11.60 -6.88 12.73
N TYR A 120 -12.79 -7.10 12.19
CA TYR A 120 -13.44 -6.17 11.27
C TYR A 120 -13.54 -4.75 11.87
N ILE A 121 -14.05 -4.64 13.10
CA ILE A 121 -14.18 -3.35 13.79
C ILE A 121 -12.81 -2.71 14.03
N GLN A 122 -11.81 -3.47 14.46
CA GLN A 122 -10.44 -2.98 14.69
C GLN A 122 -9.83 -2.41 13.41
N ILE A 123 -9.99 -3.12 12.30
CA ILE A 123 -9.46 -2.73 10.98
C ILE A 123 -10.13 -1.45 10.49
N ASN A 124 -11.45 -1.34 10.60
CA ASN A 124 -12.14 -0.12 10.17
C ASN A 124 -11.70 1.10 10.98
N LYS A 125 -11.62 0.96 12.31
CA LYS A 125 -11.11 2.03 13.17
C LYS A 125 -9.66 2.40 12.83
N PHE A 126 -8.83 1.41 12.51
CA PHE A 126 -7.45 1.63 12.04
C PHE A 126 -7.41 2.38 10.70
N LEU A 127 -8.22 1.99 9.71
CA LEU A 127 -8.25 2.62 8.40
C LEU A 127 -8.81 4.05 8.47
N ASP A 128 -9.82 4.30 9.31
CA ASP A 128 -10.32 5.65 9.57
C ASP A 128 -9.23 6.53 10.18
N GLN A 129 -8.50 6.03 11.18
CA GLN A 129 -7.37 6.75 11.76
C GLN A 129 -6.25 6.98 10.72
N LEU A 130 -5.97 5.99 9.88
CA LEU A 130 -4.98 6.10 8.82
C LEU A 130 -5.38 7.14 7.76
N ARG A 131 -6.66 7.25 7.43
CA ARG A 131 -7.19 8.27 6.52
C ARG A 131 -6.93 9.67 7.08
N ASP A 132 -7.17 9.84 8.38
CA ASP A 132 -7.08 11.14 9.03
C ASP A 132 -5.60 11.54 9.25
N ASP A 133 -4.73 10.59 9.61
CA ASP A 133 -3.32 10.86 9.92
C ASP A 133 -2.39 10.82 8.68
N HIS A 134 -2.68 9.95 7.72
CA HIS A 134 -1.84 9.66 6.56
C HIS A 134 -2.67 9.43 5.27
N PRO A 135 -3.38 10.46 4.77
CA PRO A 135 -4.34 10.34 3.68
C PRO A 135 -3.72 9.79 2.37
N ASP A 136 -2.48 10.16 2.05
CA ASP A 136 -1.79 9.65 0.86
C ASP A 136 -1.53 8.14 0.93
N LEU A 137 -1.19 7.63 2.12
CA LEU A 137 -0.96 6.20 2.33
C LEU A 137 -2.29 5.45 2.37
N HIS A 138 -3.32 6.01 3.00
CA HIS A 138 -4.68 5.48 2.96
C HIS A 138 -5.16 5.29 1.51
N ASN A 139 -5.01 6.30 0.65
CA ASN A 139 -5.44 6.23 -0.75
C ASN A 139 -4.71 5.10 -1.51
N LYS A 140 -3.40 4.94 -1.31
CA LYS A 140 -2.64 3.83 -1.92
C LYS A 140 -3.14 2.46 -1.47
N ILE A 141 -3.49 2.32 -0.19
CA ILE A 141 -4.05 1.09 0.37
C ILE A 141 -5.44 0.82 -0.19
N GLU A 142 -6.28 1.85 -0.32
CA GLU A 142 -7.62 1.76 -0.91
C GLU A 142 -7.58 1.42 -2.41
N ASP A 143 -6.60 1.92 -3.14
CA ASP A 143 -6.43 1.56 -4.55
C ASP A 143 -5.99 0.10 -4.71
N SER A 144 -5.08 -0.37 -3.86
CA SER A 144 -4.71 -1.79 -3.83
C SER A 144 -5.85 -2.69 -3.35
N ALA A 145 -6.67 -2.21 -2.42
CA ALA A 145 -7.90 -2.87 -2.00
C ALA A 145 -8.83 -3.13 -3.20
N ARG A 146 -9.09 -2.09 -3.99
CA ARG A 146 -10.00 -2.16 -5.14
C ARG A 146 -9.48 -3.10 -6.21
N ALA A 147 -8.21 -2.97 -6.59
CA ALA A 147 -7.60 -3.87 -7.56
C ALA A 147 -7.65 -5.34 -7.12
N GLN A 148 -7.47 -5.59 -5.83
CA GLN A 148 -7.56 -6.95 -5.28
C GLN A 148 -8.99 -7.49 -5.28
N LEU A 149 -9.99 -6.65 -5.02
CA LEU A 149 -11.40 -7.03 -5.09
C LEU A 149 -11.79 -7.42 -6.52
N GLU A 150 -11.36 -6.62 -7.50
CA GLU A 150 -11.57 -6.90 -8.92
C GLU A 150 -10.93 -8.23 -9.32
N SER A 151 -9.67 -8.46 -8.94
CA SER A 151 -8.99 -9.76 -9.17
C SER A 151 -9.75 -10.94 -8.56
N MET A 152 -10.27 -10.81 -7.35
CA MET A 152 -11.07 -11.88 -6.73
C MET A 152 -12.39 -12.13 -7.43
N GLN A 153 -13.07 -11.07 -7.89
CA GLN A 153 -14.30 -11.21 -8.64
C GLN A 153 -14.04 -11.96 -9.95
N ASP A 154 -12.99 -11.59 -10.66
CA ASP A 154 -12.55 -12.26 -11.88
C ASP A 154 -12.18 -13.74 -11.62
N GLU A 155 -11.45 -14.03 -10.54
CA GLU A 155 -11.11 -15.40 -10.14
C GLU A 155 -12.35 -16.22 -9.74
N SER A 156 -13.32 -15.61 -9.05
CA SER A 156 -14.54 -16.28 -8.60
C SER A 156 -15.47 -16.68 -9.76
N ILE A 157 -15.44 -15.96 -10.88
CA ILE A 157 -16.18 -16.32 -12.10
C ILE A 157 -15.66 -17.63 -12.68
N LEU A 158 -14.38 -17.96 -12.42
CA LEU A 158 -13.69 -19.12 -12.96
C LEU A 158 -13.77 -20.35 -12.05
N GLU A 159 -14.26 -20.21 -10.81
CA GLU A 159 -14.40 -21.33 -9.87
C GLU A 159 -15.85 -21.73 -9.65
N ASN A 160 -16.12 -23.03 -9.76
CA ASN A 160 -17.47 -23.59 -9.59
C ASN A 160 -17.85 -23.82 -8.12
N ASP A 161 -16.88 -23.86 -7.19
CA ASP A 161 -17.11 -24.14 -5.77
C ASP A 161 -16.13 -23.37 -4.88
N ILE A 162 -16.66 -22.68 -3.87
CA ILE A 162 -15.88 -21.85 -2.94
C ILE A 162 -15.42 -22.73 -1.79
N ASP A 163 -14.26 -23.36 -1.96
CA ASP A 163 -13.72 -24.30 -0.99
C ASP A 163 -12.71 -23.64 -0.02
N LYS A 164 -12.23 -24.44 0.95
CA LYS A 164 -11.22 -23.99 1.93
C LYS A 164 -9.90 -23.56 1.26
N GLU A 165 -9.56 -24.12 0.10
CA GLU A 165 -8.33 -23.80 -0.62
C GLU A 165 -8.45 -22.50 -1.43
N PHE A 166 -9.63 -22.16 -1.95
CA PHE A 166 -9.94 -20.85 -2.50
C PHE A 166 -9.81 -19.75 -1.45
N ILE A 167 -10.41 -19.95 -0.26
CA ILE A 167 -10.31 -18.98 0.85
C ILE A 167 -8.84 -18.78 1.26
N LYS A 168 -8.06 -19.86 1.36
CA LYS A 168 -6.61 -19.76 1.67
C LYS A 168 -5.85 -18.99 0.60
N ARG A 169 -6.09 -19.27 -0.69
CA ARG A 169 -5.45 -18.57 -1.80
C ARG A 169 -5.75 -17.08 -1.76
N ILE A 170 -7.00 -16.71 -1.51
CA ILE A 170 -7.39 -15.31 -1.35
C ILE A 170 -6.66 -14.63 -0.18
N VAL A 171 -6.61 -15.28 0.99
CA VAL A 171 -5.93 -14.73 2.16
C VAL A 171 -4.43 -14.54 1.91
N ILE A 172 -3.78 -15.50 1.23
CA ILE A 172 -2.37 -15.41 0.85
C ILE A 172 -2.15 -14.29 -0.18
N SER A 173 -3.01 -14.21 -1.19
CA SER A 173 -2.97 -13.16 -2.22
C SER A 173 -3.09 -11.77 -1.60
N ASN A 174 -4.05 -11.57 -0.69
CA ASN A 174 -4.19 -10.34 0.08
C ASN A 174 -2.91 -10.01 0.86
N LYS A 175 -2.38 -10.98 1.60
CA LYS A 175 -1.17 -10.78 2.39
C LYS A 175 -0.01 -10.30 1.51
N ASN A 176 0.23 -10.96 0.38
CA ASN A 176 1.29 -10.58 -0.56
C ASN A 176 1.06 -9.17 -1.14
N SER A 177 -0.18 -8.83 -1.50
CA SER A 177 -0.54 -7.51 -2.02
C SER A 177 -0.33 -6.39 -1.01
N PHE A 178 -0.44 -6.66 0.30
CA PHE A 178 -0.21 -5.67 1.36
C PHE A 178 1.19 -5.73 1.96
N GLU A 179 1.98 -6.78 1.73
CA GLU A 179 3.39 -6.86 2.15
C GLU A 179 4.23 -5.74 1.53
N LYS A 180 3.89 -5.22 0.35
CA LYS A 180 4.54 -4.04 -0.25
C LYS A 180 4.43 -2.77 0.61
N TYR A 181 3.46 -2.74 1.54
CA TYR A 181 3.30 -1.64 2.49
C TYR A 181 3.90 -1.93 3.87
N SER A 182 4.45 -3.12 4.10
CA SER A 182 4.99 -3.54 5.41
C SER A 182 6.10 -2.62 5.92
N ASN A 183 6.86 -1.99 5.03
CA ASN A 183 7.91 -1.03 5.37
C ASN A 183 7.38 0.27 6.00
N PHE A 184 6.09 0.57 5.85
CA PHE A 184 5.47 1.77 6.42
C PHE A 184 4.86 1.51 7.81
N PHE A 185 4.55 0.25 8.14
CA PHE A 185 3.73 -0.11 9.31
C PHE A 185 4.50 -0.94 10.33
N SER A 186 4.06 -0.87 11.59
CA SER A 186 4.53 -1.82 12.61
C SER A 186 4.12 -3.24 12.22
N TYR A 187 4.85 -4.26 12.69
CA TYR A 187 4.50 -5.65 12.43
C TYR A 187 3.03 -5.95 12.78
N LYS A 188 2.54 -5.38 13.89
CA LYS A 188 1.15 -5.52 14.36
C LYS A 188 0.13 -4.91 13.38
N ASN A 189 0.45 -3.75 12.81
CA ASN A 189 -0.39 -3.08 11.83
C ASN A 189 -0.35 -3.77 10.45
N THR A 190 0.82 -4.25 10.03
CA THR A 190 0.97 -5.06 8.80
C THR A 190 0.13 -6.33 8.86
N GLN A 191 0.18 -7.05 9.99
CA GLN A 191 -0.68 -8.23 10.19
C GLN A 191 -2.15 -7.83 10.12
N SER A 192 -2.55 -6.75 10.79
CA SER A 192 -3.96 -6.31 10.82
C SER A 192 -4.48 -5.88 9.44
N LEU A 193 -3.66 -5.21 8.63
CA LEU A 193 -3.96 -4.87 7.24
C LEU A 193 -4.09 -6.10 6.34
N SER A 194 -3.24 -7.11 6.54
CA SER A 194 -3.35 -8.36 5.78
C SER A 194 -4.64 -9.15 6.11
N PHE A 195 -5.17 -8.98 7.32
CA PHE A 195 -6.51 -9.48 7.69
C PHE A 195 -7.64 -8.55 7.23
N GLY A 196 -7.32 -7.36 6.75
CA GLY A 196 -8.18 -6.20 6.93
C GLY A 196 -8.08 -5.17 5.85
N ILE A 197 -8.72 -5.48 4.74
CA ILE A 197 -9.26 -4.45 3.86
C ILE A 197 -10.75 -4.73 3.75
N CYS A 198 -11.55 -3.82 4.29
CA CYS A 198 -12.94 -4.13 4.65
C CYS A 198 -13.88 -2.94 4.53
N ARG A 199 -13.52 -1.95 3.70
CA ARG A 199 -14.36 -0.78 3.54
C ARG A 199 -15.39 -0.88 2.41
N ASN A 200 -15.24 -1.82 1.47
CA ASN A 200 -16.21 -2.04 0.38
C ASN A 200 -15.99 -3.33 -0.42
N GLY A 201 -15.77 -4.48 0.24
CA GLY A 201 -15.94 -5.74 -0.49
C GLY A 201 -15.00 -6.89 -0.21
N LEU A 202 -13.88 -6.75 0.52
CA LEU A 202 -12.86 -7.81 0.52
C LEU A 202 -13.15 -9.00 1.45
N LEU A 203 -13.59 -8.80 2.70
CA LEU A 203 -14.23 -9.90 3.46
C LEU A 203 -15.64 -10.18 2.94
N SER A 204 -16.25 -9.23 2.26
CA SER A 204 -17.51 -9.47 1.55
C SER A 204 -17.28 -10.51 0.44
N ALA A 205 -16.23 -10.44 -0.37
CA ALA A 205 -16.02 -11.37 -1.47
C ALA A 205 -15.60 -12.77 -1.01
N THR A 206 -14.89 -12.88 0.12
CA THR A 206 -14.59 -14.19 0.74
C THR A 206 -15.78 -14.78 1.52
N TRP A 207 -16.78 -13.97 1.88
CA TRP A 207 -17.89 -14.37 2.76
C TRP A 207 -19.31 -14.00 2.26
N ILE A 208 -19.49 -13.49 1.04
CA ILE A 208 -20.78 -13.17 0.38
C ILE A 208 -20.97 -14.06 -0.84
N LEU A 209 -19.90 -14.36 -1.58
CA LEU A 209 -19.85 -15.56 -2.42
C LEU A 209 -19.63 -16.74 -1.48
#